data_AF-L1NF39-F1
#
_entry.id   AF-L1NF39-F1
#
_cell.length_a   1.000
_cell.length_b   1.000
_cell.length_c   1.000
_cell.angle_alpha   90.00
_cell.angle_beta   90.00
_cell.angle_gamma   90.00
#
_symmetry.space_group_name_H-M   'P 1'
#
loop_
_entity.id
_entity.type
_entity.pdbx_description
1 polymer ?
#
loop_
_entity_poly.entity_id
_entity_poly.type
_entity_poly.pdbx_seq_one_letter_code
_entity_poly.pdbx_strand_id
1 'polypeptide(L)'
;MAKKKAETAPKDNTRVRPQGGGRRKLAVPSLDTFRELAKKTLGNKTKVAEMLGVSRYCLLKWEEEDSEIGKVFREQWGRRLDTYLDTAHVLAIGKMGEDENGEKVYVVPPDPNMLRFMIEKYGRMEGFGEEVTVNTNVNMKVGIPIEVWIEENTK
;
A
#
# COMPACT_ATOMS: atom_id res chain seq x y z
N MET A 1 7.23 -56.34 52.02
CA MET A 1 6.83 -54.97 51.63
C MET A 1 7.06 -54.82 50.12
N ALA A 2 6.05 -55.13 49.31
CA ALA A 2 6.15 -55.12 47.85
C ALA A 2 5.80 -53.74 47.28
N LYS A 3 6.69 -53.12 46.49
CA LYS A 3 6.37 -51.94 45.69
C LYS A 3 5.81 -52.40 44.34
N LYS A 4 4.48 -52.36 44.17
CA LYS A 4 3.84 -52.48 42.86
C LYS A 4 4.19 -51.24 42.03
N LYS A 5 4.87 -51.44 40.89
CA LYS A 5 4.95 -50.46 39.80
C LYS A 5 3.54 -50.31 39.22
N ALA A 6 3.04 -49.08 39.17
CA ALA A 6 1.81 -48.76 38.43
C ALA A 6 2.15 -48.67 36.94
N GLU A 7 1.59 -49.57 36.15
CA GLU A 7 1.57 -49.46 34.69
C GLU A 7 0.69 -48.26 34.30
N THR A 8 1.29 -47.23 33.74
CA THR A 8 0.57 -46.14 33.09
C THR A 8 0.21 -46.55 31.67
N ALA A 9 -1.08 -46.75 31.41
CA ALA A 9 -1.61 -47.01 30.07
C ALA A 9 -1.24 -45.87 29.10
N PRO A 10 -0.99 -46.18 27.81
CA PRO A 10 -0.68 -45.17 26.81
C PRO A 10 -1.93 -44.30 26.57
N LYS A 11 -1.79 -42.98 26.78
CA LYS A 11 -2.82 -42.01 26.44
C LYS A 11 -2.84 -41.84 24.93
N ASP A 12 -3.69 -42.60 24.25
CA ASP A 12 -4.04 -42.38 22.85
C ASP A 12 -4.86 -41.09 22.74
N ASN A 13 -4.17 -39.96 22.65
CA ASN A 13 -4.74 -38.62 22.56
C ASN A 13 -5.07 -38.23 21.10
N THR A 14 -5.39 -39.19 20.26
CA THR A 14 -5.72 -38.92 18.87
C THR A 14 -7.20 -38.53 18.77
N ARG A 15 -7.48 -37.24 18.95
CA ARG A 15 -8.83 -36.66 18.78
C ARG A 15 -9.30 -36.94 17.34
N VAL A 16 -10.29 -37.82 17.19
CA VAL A 16 -10.89 -38.13 15.89
C VAL A 16 -11.49 -36.85 15.31
N ARG A 17 -10.98 -36.40 14.17
CA ARG A 17 -11.50 -35.25 13.44
C ARG A 17 -12.91 -35.61 12.95
N PRO A 18 -13.95 -34.83 13.27
CA PRO A 18 -15.30 -35.13 12.81
C PRO A 18 -15.32 -35.24 11.28
N GLN A 19 -15.65 -36.43 10.77
CA GLN A 19 -15.86 -36.66 9.34
C GLN A 19 -17.11 -35.89 8.91
N GLY A 20 -16.98 -35.03 7.91
CA GLY A 20 -18.10 -34.30 7.31
C GLY A 20 -18.01 -32.77 7.39
N GLY A 21 -17.08 -32.21 8.14
CA GLY A 21 -16.80 -30.76 8.17
C GLY A 21 -15.88 -30.32 7.04
N GLY A 22 -16.20 -30.66 5.78
CA GLY A 22 -15.46 -30.12 4.63
C GLY A 22 -15.51 -28.59 4.66
N ARG A 23 -14.37 -27.92 4.42
CA ARG A 23 -14.35 -26.45 4.27
C ARG A 23 -15.27 -26.10 3.10
N ARG A 24 -16.43 -25.51 3.38
CA ARG A 24 -17.30 -24.96 2.32
C ARG A 24 -16.50 -23.84 1.64
N LYS A 25 -16.39 -23.89 0.31
CA LYS A 25 -15.76 -22.82 -0.46
C LYS A 25 -16.63 -21.57 -0.26
N LEU A 26 -16.05 -20.52 0.33
CA LEU A 26 -16.72 -19.23 0.45
C LEU A 26 -17.00 -18.72 -0.97
N ALA A 27 -18.26 -18.37 -1.23
CA ALA A 27 -18.64 -17.76 -2.49
C ALA A 27 -18.01 -16.36 -2.58
N VAL A 28 -17.36 -16.07 -3.70
CA VAL A 28 -16.82 -14.74 -3.98
C VAL A 28 -17.99 -13.80 -4.27
N PRO A 29 -18.12 -12.65 -3.59
CA PRO A 29 -19.10 -11.62 -3.92
C PRO A 29 -18.93 -11.10 -5.35
N SER A 30 -19.96 -10.44 -5.89
CA SER A 30 -19.86 -9.79 -7.19
C SER A 30 -18.90 -8.59 -7.15
N LEU A 31 -18.33 -8.24 -8.30
CA LEU A 31 -17.50 -7.04 -8.47
C LEU A 31 -18.23 -5.76 -8.04
N ASP A 32 -19.53 -5.66 -8.30
CA ASP A 32 -20.33 -4.49 -7.89
C ASP A 32 -20.45 -4.39 -6.37
N THR A 33 -20.54 -5.52 -5.66
CA THR A 33 -20.51 -5.53 -4.19
C THR A 33 -19.18 -4.99 -3.68
N PHE A 34 -18.05 -5.38 -4.30
CA PHE A 34 -16.74 -4.84 -3.94
C PHE A 34 -16.65 -3.34 -4.24
N ARG A 35 -17.21 -2.86 -5.35
CA ARG A 35 -17.24 -1.41 -5.69
C ARG A 35 -18.00 -0.61 -4.63
N GLU A 36 -19.18 -1.06 -4.24
CA GLU A 36 -19.98 -0.39 -3.21
C GLU A 36 -19.28 -0.37 -1.85
N LEU A 37 -18.76 -1.51 -1.41
CA LEU A 37 -18.07 -1.63 -0.13
C LEU A 37 -16.75 -0.84 -0.10
N ALA A 38 -15.97 -0.88 -1.19
CA ALA A 38 -14.76 -0.09 -1.31
C ALA A 38 -15.07 1.41 -1.27
N LYS A 39 -16.12 1.87 -1.96
CA LYS A 39 -16.57 3.27 -1.91
C LYS A 39 -16.98 3.68 -0.49
N LYS A 40 -17.77 2.86 0.20
CA LYS A 40 -18.22 3.11 1.58
C LYS A 40 -17.07 3.15 2.59
N THR A 41 -16.01 2.39 2.35
CA THR A 41 -14.86 2.28 3.26
C THR A 41 -13.65 3.12 2.85
N LEU A 42 -13.76 3.89 1.77
CA LEU A 42 -12.64 4.61 1.16
C LEU A 42 -11.44 3.70 0.86
N GLY A 43 -11.73 2.48 0.39
CA GLY A 43 -10.74 1.48 0.02
C GLY A 43 -10.08 0.75 1.19
N ASN A 44 -10.66 0.76 2.40
CA ASN A 44 -10.11 0.05 3.54
C ASN A 44 -10.46 -1.46 3.49
N LYS A 45 -9.50 -2.26 3.02
CA LYS A 45 -9.63 -3.72 2.86
C LYS A 45 -9.98 -4.47 4.15
N THR A 46 -9.47 -4.04 5.30
CA THR A 46 -9.81 -4.69 6.58
C THR A 46 -11.30 -4.50 6.90
N LYS A 47 -11.81 -3.27 6.76
CA LYS A 47 -13.23 -2.97 6.98
C LYS A 47 -14.14 -3.67 5.98
N VAL A 48 -13.71 -3.78 4.72
CA VAL A 48 -14.48 -4.54 3.71
C VAL A 48 -14.55 -6.02 4.08
N ALA A 49 -13.43 -6.63 4.50
CA ALA A 49 -13.42 -8.02 4.94
C ALA A 49 -14.35 -8.25 6.16
N GLU A 50 -14.33 -7.33 7.12
CA GLU A 50 -15.27 -7.33 8.26
C GLU A 50 -16.73 -7.25 7.82
N MET A 51 -17.07 -6.35 6.88
CA MET A 51 -18.44 -6.22 6.35
C MET A 51 -18.88 -7.44 5.56
N LEU A 52 -17.96 -8.17 4.94
CA LEU A 52 -18.20 -9.42 4.24
C LEU A 52 -18.22 -10.63 5.18
N GLY A 53 -17.92 -10.45 6.48
CA GLY A 53 -17.84 -11.53 7.45
C GLY A 53 -16.70 -12.52 7.17
N VAL A 54 -15.66 -12.10 6.45
CA VAL A 54 -14.51 -12.93 6.08
C VAL A 54 -13.22 -12.38 6.66
N SER A 55 -12.20 -13.26 6.74
CA SER A 55 -10.86 -12.80 7.10
C SER A 55 -10.27 -11.92 5.98
N ARG A 56 -9.39 -10.98 6.35
CA ARG A 56 -8.62 -10.20 5.37
C ARG A 56 -7.82 -11.08 4.42
N TYR A 57 -7.37 -12.25 4.87
CA TYR A 57 -6.67 -13.22 4.04
C TYR A 57 -7.56 -13.77 2.90
N CYS A 58 -8.86 -13.98 3.15
CA CYS A 58 -9.79 -14.39 2.09
C CYS A 58 -9.89 -13.33 0.99
N LEU A 59 -9.97 -12.05 1.38
CA LEU A 59 -10.00 -10.94 0.44
C LEU A 59 -8.71 -10.88 -0.40
N LEU A 60 -7.54 -11.05 0.20
CA LEU A 60 -6.25 -11.10 -0.51
C LEU A 60 -6.23 -12.24 -1.54
N LYS A 61 -6.68 -13.44 -1.15
CA LYS A 61 -6.75 -14.58 -2.05
C LYS A 61 -7.68 -14.32 -3.24
N TRP A 62 -8.80 -13.65 -3.02
CA TRP A 62 -9.71 -13.26 -4.11
C TRP A 62 -9.09 -12.23 -5.05
N GLU A 63 -8.30 -11.28 -4.55
CA GLU A 63 -7.56 -10.33 -5.40
C GLU A 63 -6.46 -11.00 -6.23
N GLU A 64 -5.82 -12.05 -5.70
CA GLU A 64 -4.85 -12.86 -6.44
C GLU A 64 -5.53 -13.67 -7.56
N GLU A 65 -6.74 -14.18 -7.30
CA GLU A 65 -7.54 -14.93 -8.27
C GLU A 65 -8.22 -14.03 -9.32
N ASP A 66 -8.63 -12.81 -8.93
CA ASP A 66 -9.25 -11.80 -9.81
C ASP A 66 -8.67 -10.40 -9.55
N SER A 67 -7.82 -9.96 -10.48
CA SER A 67 -7.13 -8.66 -10.40
C SER A 67 -8.07 -7.45 -10.47
N GLU A 68 -9.29 -7.61 -10.98
CA GLU A 68 -10.29 -6.54 -11.06
C GLU A 68 -10.76 -6.13 -9.66
N ILE A 69 -10.85 -7.08 -8.72
CA ILE A 69 -11.16 -6.79 -7.32
C ILE A 69 -10.11 -5.82 -6.76
N GLY A 70 -8.83 -6.07 -7.04
CA GLY A 70 -7.73 -5.20 -6.63
C GLY A 70 -7.77 -3.80 -7.26
N LYS A 71 -8.24 -3.68 -8.52
CA LYS A 71 -8.38 -2.38 -9.21
C LYS A 71 -9.39 -1.48 -8.51
N VAL A 72 -10.51 -2.04 -8.07
CA VAL A 72 -11.55 -1.31 -7.33
C VAL A 72 -10.98 -0.56 -6.11
N PHE A 73 -10.11 -1.20 -5.34
CA PHE A 73 -9.48 -0.56 -4.18
C PHE A 73 -8.48 0.53 -4.58
N ARG A 74 -7.69 0.30 -5.64
CA ARG A 74 -6.72 1.29 -6.14
C ARG A 74 -7.40 2.57 -6.62
N GLU A 75 -8.54 2.46 -7.28
CA GLU A 75 -9.35 3.62 -7.68
C GLU A 75 -9.78 4.46 -6.46
N GLN A 76 -10.22 3.81 -5.38
CA GLN A 76 -10.60 4.52 -4.15
C GLN A 76 -9.38 5.17 -3.47
N TRP A 77 -8.21 4.53 -3.52
CA TRP A 77 -6.98 5.11 -3.00
C TRP A 77 -6.53 6.33 -3.80
N GLY A 78 -6.69 6.32 -5.12
CA GLY A 78 -6.46 7.48 -5.99
C GLY A 78 -7.35 8.65 -5.59
N ARG A 79 -8.67 8.43 -5.51
CA ARG A 79 -9.63 9.47 -5.08
C ARG A 79 -9.31 10.03 -3.69
N ARG A 80 -8.87 9.17 -2.78
CA ARG A 80 -8.46 9.59 -1.43
C ARG A 80 -7.19 10.43 -1.46
N LEU A 81 -6.23 10.08 -2.31
CA LEU A 81 -5.02 10.88 -2.52
C LEU A 81 -5.38 12.26 -3.07
N ASP A 82 -6.28 12.34 -4.06
CA ASP A 82 -6.74 13.62 -4.61
C ASP A 82 -7.31 14.53 -3.51
N THR A 83 -8.15 13.98 -2.63
CA THR A 83 -8.70 14.71 -1.48
C THR A 83 -7.60 15.23 -0.54
N TYR A 84 -6.54 14.44 -0.33
CA TYR A 84 -5.40 14.86 0.48
C TYR A 84 -4.56 15.94 -0.20
N LEU A 85 -4.43 15.90 -1.53
CA LEU A 85 -3.75 16.95 -2.29
C LEU A 85 -4.53 18.27 -2.24
N ASP A 86 -5.86 18.23 -2.36
CA ASP A 86 -6.70 19.41 -2.19
C ASP A 86 -6.55 20.00 -0.79
N THR A 87 -6.55 19.15 0.23
CA THR A 87 -6.35 19.58 1.62
C THR A 87 -4.94 20.15 1.83
N ALA A 88 -3.92 19.51 1.27
CA ALA A 88 -2.54 19.98 1.32
C ALA A 88 -2.39 21.36 0.67
N HIS A 89 -3.09 21.62 -0.43
CA HIS A 89 -3.13 22.93 -1.08
C HIS A 89 -3.74 24.00 -0.16
N VAL A 90 -4.87 23.71 0.48
CA VAL A 90 -5.50 24.63 1.44
C VAL A 90 -4.56 24.90 2.62
N LEU A 91 -3.87 23.89 3.14
CA LEU A 91 -2.91 24.06 4.24
C LEU A 91 -1.67 24.87 3.79
N ALA A 92 -1.19 24.66 2.57
CA ALA A 92 -0.05 25.38 2.03
C ALA A 92 -0.30 26.89 1.87
N ILE A 93 -1.48 27.28 1.37
CA ILE A 93 -1.84 28.68 1.12
C ILE A 93 -2.48 29.34 2.36
N GLY A 94 -3.08 28.53 3.23
CA GLY A 94 -3.95 29.00 4.29
C GLY A 94 -5.34 29.37 3.76
N LYS A 95 -6.24 29.66 4.70
CA LYS A 95 -7.60 30.12 4.41
C LYS A 95 -7.84 31.44 5.12
N MET A 96 -8.14 32.48 4.32
CA MET A 96 -8.57 33.79 4.82
C MET A 96 -10.07 33.77 5.14
N GLY A 97 -10.48 34.54 6.14
CA GLY A 97 -11.85 34.86 6.49
C GLY A 97 -11.94 36.29 7.02
N GLU A 98 -13.12 36.68 7.48
CA GLU A 98 -13.33 37.97 8.13
C GLU A 98 -13.53 37.74 9.63
N ASP A 99 -12.94 38.60 10.45
CA ASP A 99 -13.16 38.62 11.89
C ASP A 99 -14.46 39.39 12.25
N GLU A 100 -14.75 39.50 13.55
CA GLU A 100 -15.94 40.21 14.04
C GLU A 100 -15.94 41.71 13.71
N ASN A 101 -14.79 42.27 13.34
CA ASN A 101 -14.60 43.68 12.97
C ASN A 101 -14.61 43.90 11.45
N GLY A 102 -14.75 42.83 10.65
CA GLY A 102 -14.68 42.88 9.18
C GLY A 102 -13.25 42.93 8.63
N GLU A 103 -12.23 42.69 9.45
CA GLU A 103 -10.83 42.59 9.02
C GLU A 103 -10.53 41.20 8.45
N LYS A 104 -9.73 41.15 7.39
CA LYS A 104 -9.32 39.89 6.77
C LYS A 104 -8.23 39.22 7.61
N VAL A 105 -8.55 38.08 8.19
CA VAL A 105 -7.64 37.29 9.03
C VAL A 105 -7.47 35.88 8.48
N TYR A 106 -6.33 35.25 8.76
CA TYR A 106 -6.14 33.82 8.46
C TYR A 106 -6.91 32.97 9.47
N VAL A 107 -7.98 32.32 9.01
CA VAL A 107 -8.72 31.30 9.79
C VAL A 107 -7.90 30.01 9.89
N VAL A 108 -7.19 29.67 8.82
CA VAL A 108 -6.16 28.63 8.80
C VAL A 108 -4.88 29.29 8.32
N PRO A 109 -3.84 29.40 9.15
CA PRO A 109 -2.57 29.99 8.71
C PRO A 109 -1.90 29.07 7.66
N PRO A 110 -1.19 29.65 6.68
CA PRO A 110 -0.37 28.86 5.77
C PRO A 110 0.70 28.09 6.53
N ASP A 111 0.91 26.81 6.17
CA ASP A 111 2.00 26.00 6.67
C ASP A 111 3.19 26.05 5.68
N PRO A 112 4.34 26.64 6.09
CA PRO A 112 5.53 26.74 5.24
C PRO A 112 6.08 25.39 4.75
N ASN A 113 5.97 24.33 5.56
CA ASN A 113 6.42 23.00 5.17
C ASN A 113 5.50 22.40 4.10
N MET A 114 4.19 22.63 4.22
CA MET A 114 3.24 22.22 3.19
C MET A 114 3.42 23.02 1.92
N LEU A 115 3.70 24.32 2.01
CA LEU A 115 4.01 25.15 0.85
C LEU A 115 5.26 24.65 0.12
N ARG A 116 6.33 24.36 0.87
CA ARG A 116 7.55 23.75 0.32
C ARG A 116 7.26 22.42 -0.37
N PHE A 117 6.52 21.53 0.30
CA PHE A 117 6.12 20.23 -0.27
C PHE A 117 5.37 20.40 -1.58
N MET A 118 4.41 21.32 -1.65
CA MET A 118 3.63 21.58 -2.87
C MET A 118 4.51 22.11 -4.00
N ILE A 119 5.45 23.02 -3.71
CA ILE A 119 6.42 23.52 -4.69
C ILE A 119 7.31 22.39 -5.20
N GLU A 120 7.83 21.52 -4.32
CA GLU A 120 8.66 20.38 -4.73
C GLU A 120 7.89 19.35 -5.57
N LYS A 121 6.58 19.16 -5.28
CA LYS A 121 5.73 18.22 -6.03
C LYS A 121 5.31 18.75 -7.39
N TYR A 122 4.79 19.97 -7.46
CA TYR A 122 4.25 20.54 -8.70
C TYR A 122 5.30 21.29 -9.52
N GLY A 123 6.31 21.87 -8.88
CA GLY A 123 7.41 22.60 -9.51
C GLY A 123 8.56 21.71 -9.97
N ARG A 124 8.44 20.38 -9.92
CA ARG A 124 9.50 19.46 -10.37
C ARG A 124 9.92 19.72 -11.82
N MET A 125 8.96 19.99 -12.71
CA MET A 125 9.26 20.31 -14.12
C MET A 125 9.93 21.68 -14.28
N GLU A 126 9.75 22.57 -13.32
CA GLU A 126 10.34 23.92 -13.27
C GLU A 126 11.68 23.94 -12.53
N GLY A 127 12.21 22.77 -12.12
CA GLY A 127 13.52 22.65 -11.45
C GLY A 127 13.49 22.70 -9.93
N PHE A 128 12.30 22.72 -9.29
CA PHE A 128 12.17 22.68 -7.82
C PHE A 128 12.18 21.26 -7.23
N GLY A 129 12.57 20.26 -8.00
CA GLY A 129 12.69 18.87 -7.52
C GLY A 129 13.90 18.67 -6.60
N GLU A 130 13.91 17.57 -5.87
CA GLU A 130 15.08 17.15 -5.10
C GLU A 130 16.24 16.79 -6.05
N GLU A 131 17.37 17.49 -5.90
CA GLU A 131 18.58 17.21 -6.67
C GLU A 131 19.26 15.97 -6.08
N VAL A 132 19.10 14.84 -6.75
CA VAL A 132 19.76 13.59 -6.37
C VAL A 132 21.06 13.47 -7.16
N THR A 133 22.18 13.76 -6.52
CA THR A 133 23.52 13.49 -7.07
C THR A 133 23.81 11.99 -6.98
N VAL A 134 23.68 11.29 -8.11
CA VAL A 134 24.02 9.87 -8.19
C VAL A 134 25.50 9.72 -8.54
N ASN A 135 26.33 9.41 -7.54
CA ASN A 135 27.71 9.02 -7.77
C ASN A 135 27.76 7.57 -8.26
N THR A 136 27.74 7.38 -9.58
CA THR A 136 27.90 6.06 -10.18
C THR A 136 29.37 5.75 -10.45
N ASN A 137 29.95 4.76 -9.76
CA ASN A 137 31.15 4.07 -10.22
C ASN A 137 30.75 3.06 -11.31
N VAL A 138 30.49 3.56 -12.52
CA VAL A 138 30.22 2.68 -13.66
C VAL A 138 31.56 2.12 -14.13
N ASN A 139 31.92 0.94 -13.63
CA ASN A 139 32.96 0.13 -14.26
C ASN A 139 32.34 -0.45 -15.55
N MET A 140 32.32 0.36 -16.62
CA MET A 140 31.81 -0.07 -17.91
C MET A 140 32.70 -1.21 -18.42
N LYS A 141 32.31 -2.47 -18.15
CA LYS A 141 32.86 -3.67 -18.81
C LYS A 141 32.40 -3.77 -20.27
N VAL A 142 32.31 -2.64 -20.97
CA VAL A 142 31.92 -2.58 -22.38
C VAL A 142 32.98 -1.75 -23.08
N GLY A 143 34.11 -2.39 -23.31
CA GLY A 143 35.25 -1.85 -24.02
C GLY A 143 36.27 -2.97 -24.18
N ILE A 144 36.61 -3.30 -25.42
CA ILE A 144 37.79 -4.11 -25.70
C ILE A 144 38.97 -3.24 -25.26
N PRO A 145 39.86 -3.70 -24.37
CA PRO A 145 41.08 -2.97 -24.04
C PRO A 145 41.81 -2.62 -25.35
N ILE A 146 42.28 -1.38 -25.48
CA ILE A 146 42.86 -0.86 -26.73
C ILE A 146 43.97 -1.78 -27.25
N GLU A 147 44.72 -2.41 -26.36
CA GLU A 147 45.75 -3.42 -26.65
C GLU A 147 45.20 -4.59 -27.49
N VAL A 148 44.07 -5.18 -27.08
CA VAL A 148 43.41 -6.29 -27.78
C VAL A 148 42.90 -5.83 -29.15
N TRP A 149 42.35 -4.61 -29.24
CA TRP A 149 41.89 -4.08 -30.53
C TRP A 149 43.04 -3.87 -31.53
N ILE A 150 44.20 -3.37 -31.06
CA ILE A 150 45.38 -3.15 -31.91
C ILE A 150 45.88 -4.48 -32.46
N GLU A 151 46.02 -5.51 -31.63
CA GLU A 151 46.49 -6.84 -32.06
C GLU A 151 45.63 -7.46 -33.16
N GLU A 152 44.31 -7.28 -33.09
CA GLU A 152 43.35 -7.85 -34.03
C GLU A 152 43.27 -7.08 -35.36
N ASN A 153 43.59 -5.79 -35.39
CA ASN A 153 43.30 -4.91 -36.54
C ASN A 153 44.51 -4.30 -37.24
N THR A 154 45.75 -4.53 -36.76
CA THR A 154 46.97 -3.94 -37.35
C THR A 154 47.98 -4.95 -37.89
N LYS A 155 47.54 -6.16 -38.23
CA LYS A 155 48.35 -7.15 -38.97
C LYS A 155 47.97 -7.25 -40.45
#